data_AF-A0A4W5RG02-F1
#
_entry.id   AF-A0A4W5RG02-F1
#
_cell.length_a   1.000
_cell.length_b   1.000
_cell.length_c   1.000
_cell.angle_alpha   90.00
_cell.angle_beta   90.00
_cell.angle_gamma   90.00
#
_symmetry.space_group_name_H-M   'P 1'
#
loop_
_entity.id
_entity.type
_entity.pdbx_description
1 polymer ?
#
loop_
_entity_poly.entity_id
_entity_poly.type
_entity_poly.pdbx_seq_one_letter_code
_entity_poly.pdbx_strand_id
1 'polypeptide(L)'
;FIILKSPVHLDGIQTDTDPPLSLSLPPLPPPDSRAIKTNQDLLPETPWTNVLYDDFWGTLLTHSGSHKSFRPLCTLSFRLNHALGGLRPWGYHLVNMGLHGAVTGLFTALCRPLLGGGPWILLAGLLFASHPVHTEAVAGVVGRADVGAALLFLLSLLCYTRHCGLVCAASSMLWKEQGVTVVSSVNVVEQPICCTVMDNVWLPFSSLTTLVHLSVLVSWGVLLLAARLYWMGNKPPNFSNSDNPAADSPHLLTRTLTFLYLPAANTWLLLCPVQLSFDWSMDALPLIKTFADWRNLHTVAFYAGFTLLAWFGLRSSSSPNVVVFSLGLLSLPFLPATNLFFYVGFVVAERLLYIPSMGFCLLVAVGTRALERENRLLYPQMGSCFP
;
A
#
# COMPACT_ATOMS: atom_id res chain seq x y z
N PHE A 1 10.74 -1.03 -2.12
CA PHE A 1 10.21 -2.15 -1.30
C PHE A 1 11.28 -2.66 -0.34
N ILE A 2 10.95 -2.81 0.93
CA ILE A 2 11.92 -3.16 1.98
C ILE A 2 12.20 -4.64 1.85
N ILE A 3 13.37 -4.94 1.32
CA ILE A 3 14.03 -6.22 1.47
C ILE A 3 15.48 -5.86 1.60
N LEU A 4 16.06 -6.21 2.75
CA LEU A 4 17.49 -6.14 2.90
C LEU A 4 18.04 -7.12 1.87
N LYS A 5 18.81 -6.64 0.89
CA LYS A 5 19.51 -7.51 -0.05
C LYS A 5 20.31 -8.48 0.83
N SER A 6 19.99 -9.78 0.74
CA SER A 6 20.94 -10.79 1.19
C SER A 6 22.24 -10.51 0.42
N PRO A 7 23.42 -10.57 1.05
CA PRO A 7 24.66 -10.21 0.39
C PRO A 7 24.76 -10.96 -0.95
N VAL A 8 25.03 -10.20 -2.02
CA VAL A 8 25.42 -10.75 -3.31
C VAL A 8 26.55 -11.74 -3.02
N HIS A 9 26.39 -13.01 -3.42
CA HIS A 9 27.51 -13.93 -3.48
C HIS A 9 28.58 -13.23 -4.32
N LEU A 10 29.62 -12.71 -3.65
CA LEU A 10 30.88 -12.47 -4.33
C LEU A 10 31.35 -13.86 -4.70
N ASP A 11 31.20 -14.23 -5.97
CA ASP A 11 31.91 -15.35 -6.56
C ASP A 11 33.40 -15.02 -6.47
N GLY A 12 33.97 -15.32 -5.30
CA GLY A 12 35.39 -15.35 -5.09
C GLY A 12 35.94 -16.46 -5.96
N ILE A 13 36.92 -16.12 -6.79
CA ILE A 13 37.74 -17.06 -7.54
C ILE A 13 38.18 -18.17 -6.59
N GLN A 14 37.57 -19.33 -6.73
CA GLN A 14 37.85 -20.52 -5.93
C GLN A 14 39.16 -21.09 -6.46
N THR A 15 40.25 -20.88 -5.72
CA THR A 15 41.43 -21.72 -5.87
C THR A 15 41.21 -22.95 -5.00
N ASP A 16 41.13 -24.11 -5.64
CA ASP A 16 41.04 -25.42 -4.98
C ASP A 16 42.23 -25.59 -4.03
N THR A 17 42.05 -25.46 -2.70
CA THR A 17 42.88 -26.16 -1.68
C THR A 17 42.54 -25.92 -0.19
N ASP A 18 41.45 -25.26 0.22
CA ASP A 18 41.12 -25.13 1.66
C ASP A 18 39.69 -25.56 2.04
N PRO A 19 39.48 -26.22 3.20
CA PRO A 19 38.15 -26.59 3.68
C PRO A 19 37.30 -25.34 3.98
N PRO A 20 35.97 -25.38 3.79
CA PRO A 20 35.13 -24.19 3.92
C PRO A 20 35.09 -23.72 5.38
N LEU A 21 35.82 -22.65 5.68
CA LEU A 21 35.57 -21.79 6.82
C LEU A 21 34.15 -21.22 6.66
N SER A 22 33.23 -21.74 7.47
CA SER A 22 31.89 -21.18 7.66
C SER A 22 32.02 -19.84 8.40
N LEU A 23 32.49 -18.81 7.70
CA LEU A 23 32.35 -17.43 8.12
C LEU A 23 30.86 -17.11 8.09
N SER A 24 30.18 -17.30 9.23
CA SER A 24 28.85 -16.78 9.45
C SER A 24 28.93 -15.26 9.29
N LEU A 25 28.51 -14.76 8.12
CA LEU A 25 28.31 -13.33 7.90
C LEU A 25 27.45 -12.78 9.05
N PRO A 26 27.82 -11.65 9.66
CA PRO A 26 26.99 -11.07 10.70
C PRO A 26 25.58 -10.83 10.16
N PRO A 27 24.52 -11.07 10.96
CA PRO A 27 23.16 -10.87 10.52
C PRO A 27 22.98 -9.42 10.04
N LEU A 28 22.29 -9.26 8.91
CA LEU A 28 21.96 -7.92 8.39
C LEU A 28 21.25 -7.12 9.49
N PRO A 29 21.62 -5.84 9.68
CA PRO A 29 20.96 -5.02 10.69
C PRO A 29 19.47 -4.94 10.37
N PRO A 30 18.58 -4.93 11.39
CA PRO A 30 17.15 -4.78 11.18
C PRO A 30 16.85 -3.58 10.27
N PRO A 31 15.78 -3.61 9.46
CA PRO A 31 15.48 -2.54 8.50
C PRO A 31 15.49 -1.15 9.15
N ASP A 32 14.89 -1.01 10.34
CA ASP A 32 14.88 0.24 11.09
C ASP A 32 16.30 0.71 11.45
N SER A 33 17.19 -0.21 11.82
CA SER A 33 18.59 0.13 12.09
C SER A 33 19.30 0.62 10.83
N ARG A 34 19.03 0.00 9.67
CA ARG A 34 19.63 0.43 8.40
C ARG A 34 19.15 1.83 7.97
N ALA A 35 17.84 2.06 8.05
CA ALA A 35 17.24 3.33 7.64
C ALA A 35 17.54 4.49 8.59
N ILE A 36 17.79 4.21 9.88
CA ILE A 36 18.01 5.24 10.90
C ILE A 36 19.46 5.35 11.35
N LYS A 37 20.10 4.25 11.80
CA LYS A 37 21.42 4.32 12.43
C LYS A 37 22.57 4.40 11.43
N THR A 38 22.47 3.70 10.30
CA THR A 38 23.54 3.66 9.30
C THR A 38 23.35 4.65 8.16
N ASN A 39 22.19 5.31 8.10
CA ASN A 39 21.86 6.22 7.02
C ASN A 39 22.48 7.61 7.26
N GLN A 40 23.46 7.95 6.43
CA GLN A 40 24.20 9.21 6.50
C GLN A 40 23.32 10.43 6.19
N ASP A 41 22.21 10.25 5.46
CA ASP A 41 21.31 11.36 5.08
C ASP A 41 20.61 12.02 6.27
N LEU A 42 20.56 11.33 7.42
CA LEU A 42 19.92 11.82 8.64
C LEU A 42 20.85 12.74 9.44
N LEU A 43 22.15 12.75 9.12
CA LEU A 43 23.15 13.49 9.86
C LEU A 43 23.20 14.96 9.42
N PRO A 44 23.43 15.91 10.35
CA PRO A 44 23.50 17.33 10.03
C PRO A 44 24.69 17.68 9.13
N GLU A 45 25.78 16.92 9.18
CA GLU A 45 27.00 17.12 8.37
C GLU A 45 26.77 16.81 6.89
N THR A 46 25.87 15.86 6.59
CA THR A 46 25.51 15.50 5.22
C THR A 46 24.59 16.57 4.62
N PRO A 47 24.84 17.13 3.43
CA PRO A 47 23.94 18.08 2.80
C PRO A 47 22.53 17.51 2.62
N TRP A 48 21.49 18.30 2.93
CA TRP A 48 20.09 17.81 2.84
C TRP A 48 19.71 17.39 1.41
N THR A 49 20.39 17.92 0.39
CA THR A 49 20.16 17.59 -1.02
C THR A 49 20.56 16.16 -1.37
N ASN A 50 21.36 15.47 -0.55
CA ASN A 50 21.77 14.09 -0.79
C ASN A 50 20.60 13.12 -0.84
N VAL A 51 19.51 13.40 -0.11
CA VAL A 51 18.25 12.61 -0.18
C VAL A 51 17.66 12.55 -1.59
N LEU A 52 18.06 13.48 -2.47
CA LEU A 52 17.66 13.47 -3.87
C LEU A 52 18.54 12.52 -4.70
N TYR A 53 19.73 12.14 -4.28
CA TYR A 53 20.62 11.26 -5.04
C TYR A 53 20.71 9.86 -4.45
N ASP A 54 20.40 9.71 -3.18
CA ASP A 54 20.43 8.46 -2.44
C ASP A 54 19.06 7.78 -2.43
N ASP A 55 19.09 6.45 -2.31
CA ASP A 55 17.90 5.68 -2.02
C ASP A 55 17.49 5.83 -0.55
N PHE A 56 16.30 5.32 -0.22
CA PHE A 56 15.72 5.34 1.11
C PHE A 56 16.64 4.81 2.23
N TRP A 57 17.66 4.01 1.90
CA TRP A 57 18.60 3.42 2.86
C TRP A 57 19.92 4.20 2.97
N GLY A 58 20.08 5.30 2.24
CA GLY A 58 21.31 6.10 2.19
C GLY A 58 22.36 5.57 1.22
N THR A 59 21.97 4.74 0.22
CA THR A 59 22.88 4.30 -0.84
C THR A 59 22.58 5.06 -2.14
N LEU A 60 23.62 5.62 -2.76
CA LEU A 60 23.52 6.34 -4.03
C LEU A 60 22.73 5.57 -5.08
N LEU A 61 21.73 6.23 -5.69
CA LEU A 61 20.82 5.62 -6.64
C LEU A 61 21.55 5.04 -7.86
N THR A 62 22.72 5.55 -8.25
CA THR A 62 23.49 5.02 -9.37
C THR A 62 24.28 3.76 -9.00
N HIS A 63 24.50 3.50 -7.72
CA HIS A 63 25.26 2.36 -7.23
C HIS A 63 24.53 1.02 -7.52
N SER A 64 25.28 -0.03 -7.83
CA SER A 64 24.76 -1.37 -8.13
C SER A 64 24.10 -2.04 -6.92
N GLY A 65 24.60 -1.73 -5.72
CA GLY A 65 24.05 -2.18 -4.45
C GLY A 65 22.74 -1.48 -4.04
N SER A 66 22.35 -0.39 -4.71
CA SER A 66 21.12 0.35 -4.37
C SER A 66 19.86 -0.50 -4.59
N HIS A 67 18.85 -0.26 -3.76
CA HIS A 67 17.51 -0.82 -3.91
C HIS A 67 16.63 0.01 -4.85
N LYS A 68 17.14 1.15 -5.35
CA LYS A 68 16.43 2.11 -6.20
C LYS A 68 15.14 2.65 -5.56
N SER A 69 15.02 2.54 -4.24
CA SER A 69 13.85 3.00 -3.48
C SER A 69 13.95 4.50 -3.25
N PHE A 70 13.54 5.30 -4.24
CA PHE A 70 13.52 6.75 -4.13
C PHE A 70 12.34 7.24 -3.27
N ARG A 71 12.64 7.79 -2.09
CA ARG A 71 11.64 8.23 -1.07
C ARG A 71 12.08 9.47 -0.28
N PRO A 72 12.45 10.58 -0.96
CA PRO A 72 13.15 11.70 -0.33
C PRO A 72 12.36 12.36 0.81
N LEU A 73 11.04 12.48 0.69
CA LEU A 73 10.22 13.11 1.74
C LEU A 73 10.16 12.26 3.01
N CYS A 74 10.17 10.94 2.89
CA CYS A 74 10.23 10.05 4.05
C CYS A 74 11.60 10.17 4.74
N THR A 75 12.70 10.13 3.97
CA THR A 75 14.06 10.31 4.51
C THR A 75 14.22 11.67 5.19
N LEU A 76 13.72 12.76 4.59
CA LEU A 76 13.71 14.09 5.21
C LEU A 76 12.92 14.12 6.52
N SER A 77 11.80 13.39 6.60
CA SER A 77 11.04 13.27 7.86
C SER A 77 11.85 12.57 8.95
N PHE A 78 12.68 11.57 8.60
CA PHE A 78 13.59 10.93 9.55
C PHE A 78 14.74 11.85 9.95
N ARG A 79 15.30 12.62 9.01
CA ARG A 79 16.33 13.63 9.29
C ARG A 79 15.82 14.67 10.28
N LEU A 80 14.61 15.19 10.09
CA LEU A 80 13.98 16.12 11.02
C LEU A 80 13.76 15.48 12.40
N ASN A 81 13.26 14.24 12.44
CA ASN A 81 13.07 13.50 13.68
C ASN A 81 14.41 13.28 14.43
N HIS A 82 15.48 12.97 13.69
CA HIS A 82 16.82 12.79 14.23
C HIS A 82 17.38 14.11 14.78
N ALA A 83 17.18 15.23 14.09
CA ALA A 83 17.60 16.55 14.56
C ALA A 83 16.92 16.96 15.89
N LEU A 84 15.67 16.55 16.10
CA LEU A 84 14.90 16.89 17.31
C LEU A 84 15.15 15.94 18.49
N GLY A 85 15.36 14.65 18.21
CA GLY A 85 15.34 13.60 19.25
C GLY A 85 16.52 12.62 19.22
N GLY A 86 17.46 12.79 18.29
CA GLY A 86 18.55 11.85 18.03
C GLY A 86 18.03 10.46 17.72
N LEU A 87 18.75 9.42 18.15
CA LEU A 87 18.42 8.01 17.93
C LEU A 87 17.40 7.43 18.93
N ARG A 88 16.69 8.26 19.71
CA ARG A 88 15.75 7.79 20.73
C ARG A 88 14.51 7.17 20.07
N PRO A 89 14.23 5.86 20.20
CA PRO A 89 13.18 5.18 19.44
C PRO A 89 11.77 5.74 19.66
N TRP A 90 11.45 6.16 20.89
CA TRP A 90 10.11 6.63 21.24
C TRP A 90 9.61 7.77 20.34
N GLY A 91 10.49 8.70 19.95
CA GLY A 91 10.12 9.83 19.10
C GLY A 91 9.71 9.39 17.70
N TYR A 92 10.37 8.36 17.17
CA TYR A 92 10.07 7.80 15.86
C TYR A 92 8.71 7.10 15.84
N HIS A 93 8.42 6.29 16.87
CA HIS A 93 7.12 5.62 17.02
C HIS A 93 6.00 6.63 17.29
N LEU A 94 6.25 7.67 18.08
CA LEU A 94 5.25 8.72 18.34
C LEU A 94 4.81 9.41 17.04
N VAL A 95 5.77 9.76 16.17
CA VAL A 95 5.44 10.35 14.86
C VAL A 95 4.64 9.38 13.99
N ASN A 96 5.00 8.09 13.97
CA ASN A 96 4.22 7.09 13.20
C ASN A 96 2.79 6.94 13.75
N MET A 97 2.62 6.89 15.08
CA MET A 97 1.31 6.83 15.71
C MET A 97 0.48 8.10 15.44
N GLY A 98 1.11 9.28 15.50
CA GLY A 98 0.47 10.55 15.16
C GLY A 98 0.03 10.62 13.70
N LEU A 99 0.88 10.16 12.77
CA LEU A 99 0.53 10.04 11.36
C LEU A 99 -0.60 9.03 11.14
N HIS A 100 -0.58 7.88 11.81
CA HIS A 100 -1.66 6.90 11.75
C HIS A 100 -2.98 7.49 12.25
N GLY A 101 -2.98 8.19 13.39
CA GLY A 101 -4.14 8.89 13.92
C GLY A 101 -4.70 9.94 12.94
N ALA A 102 -3.82 10.71 12.29
CA ALA A 102 -4.22 11.67 11.25
C ALA A 102 -4.85 10.97 10.02
N VAL A 103 -4.22 9.89 9.53
CA VAL A 103 -4.77 9.07 8.42
C VAL A 103 -6.13 8.50 8.79
N THR A 104 -6.28 7.93 9.98
CA THR A 104 -7.55 7.41 10.50
C THR A 104 -8.62 8.49 10.56
N GLY A 105 -8.29 9.69 11.03
CA GLY A 105 -9.20 10.82 11.06
C GLY A 105 -9.65 11.25 9.65
N LEU A 106 -8.72 11.35 8.70
CA LEU A 106 -9.03 11.69 7.31
C LEU A 106 -9.85 10.59 6.62
N PHE A 107 -9.53 9.32 6.86
CA PHE A 107 -10.30 8.20 6.32
C PHE A 107 -11.73 8.21 6.87
N THR A 108 -11.90 8.42 8.18
CA THR A 108 -13.22 8.58 8.81
C THR A 108 -13.99 9.76 8.20
N ALA A 109 -13.31 10.88 7.92
CA ALA A 109 -13.91 12.02 7.24
C ALA A 109 -14.34 11.68 5.79
N LEU A 110 -13.52 10.91 5.05
CA LEU A 110 -13.84 10.41 3.71
C LEU A 110 -15.06 9.48 3.72
N CYS A 111 -15.24 8.67 4.77
CA CYS A 111 -16.41 7.79 4.90
C CYS A 111 -17.73 8.55 5.03
N ARG A 112 -17.73 9.82 5.50
CA ARG A 112 -18.95 10.59 5.75
C ARG A 112 -19.79 10.84 4.48
N PRO A 113 -19.26 11.42 3.38
CA PRO A 113 -20.02 11.56 2.14
C PRO A 113 -20.37 10.22 1.51
N LEU A 114 -19.61 9.15 1.77
CA LEU A 114 -19.88 7.83 1.19
C LEU A 114 -21.01 7.08 1.91
N LEU A 115 -21.08 7.20 3.23
CA LEU A 115 -22.02 6.45 4.07
C LEU A 115 -23.23 7.28 4.50
N GLY A 116 -23.25 8.59 4.26
CA GLY A 116 -24.41 9.47 4.52
C GLY A 116 -24.70 9.74 6.00
N GLY A 117 -23.81 9.37 6.93
CA GLY A 117 -23.97 9.56 8.37
C GLY A 117 -24.11 8.25 9.17
N GLY A 118 -24.29 8.38 10.48
CA GLY A 118 -24.59 7.26 11.39
C GLY A 118 -23.38 6.49 11.92
N PRO A 119 -23.64 5.40 12.67
CA PRO A 119 -22.58 4.64 13.36
C PRO A 119 -21.60 3.95 12.41
N TRP A 120 -21.97 3.78 11.14
CA TRP A 120 -21.16 3.12 10.10
C TRP A 120 -19.85 3.85 9.79
N ILE A 121 -19.85 5.17 9.92
CA ILE A 121 -18.65 6.00 9.73
C ILE A 121 -17.65 5.67 10.84
N LEU A 122 -18.13 5.61 12.09
CA LEU A 122 -17.31 5.25 13.24
C LEU A 122 -16.86 3.79 13.15
N LEU A 123 -17.73 2.89 12.69
CA LEU A 123 -17.37 1.49 12.48
C LEU A 123 -16.21 1.36 11.48
N ALA A 124 -16.32 2.00 10.30
CA ALA A 124 -15.24 1.98 9.31
C ALA A 124 -13.94 2.57 9.88
N GLY A 125 -14.02 3.73 10.51
CA GLY A 125 -12.88 4.42 11.10
C GLY A 125 -12.20 3.64 12.22
N LEU A 126 -12.98 3.05 13.14
CA LEU A 126 -12.47 2.24 14.25
C LEU A 126 -11.86 0.92 13.74
N LEU A 127 -12.52 0.24 12.80
CA LEU A 127 -11.98 -0.97 12.18
C LEU A 127 -10.62 -0.69 11.54
N PHE A 128 -10.47 0.41 10.81
CA PHE A 128 -9.19 0.83 10.25
C PHE A 128 -8.19 1.19 11.35
N ALA A 129 -8.59 1.98 12.36
CA ALA A 129 -7.71 2.40 13.46
C ALA A 129 -7.08 1.21 14.22
N SER A 130 -7.85 0.14 14.43
CA SER A 130 -7.43 -0.99 15.23
C SER A 130 -7.03 -2.23 14.42
N HIS A 131 -6.99 -2.15 13.09
CA HIS A 131 -6.77 -3.34 12.27
C HIS A 131 -5.35 -3.93 12.50
N PRO A 132 -5.22 -5.21 12.93
CA PRO A 132 -3.90 -5.76 13.29
C PRO A 132 -2.88 -5.79 12.13
N VAL A 133 -3.36 -5.87 10.88
CA VAL A 133 -2.51 -5.75 9.65
C VAL A 133 -1.67 -4.46 9.59
N HIS A 134 -1.98 -3.45 10.41
CA HIS A 134 -1.23 -2.19 10.46
C HIS A 134 0.04 -2.27 11.29
N THR A 135 0.27 -3.37 12.01
CA THR A 135 1.41 -3.52 12.90
C THR A 135 2.73 -3.24 12.18
N GLU A 136 2.95 -3.82 11.00
CA GLU A 136 4.18 -3.59 10.23
C GLU A 136 4.31 -2.12 9.77
N ALA A 137 3.22 -1.49 9.32
CA ALA A 137 3.24 -0.11 8.82
C ALA A 137 3.40 0.95 9.93
N VAL A 138 2.82 0.71 11.10
CA VAL A 138 2.74 1.71 12.18
C VAL A 138 3.80 1.47 13.24
N ALA A 139 3.98 0.21 13.69
CA ALA A 139 4.94 -0.11 14.73
C ALA A 139 6.38 -0.09 14.19
N GLY A 140 6.62 -0.59 12.97
CA GLY A 140 7.92 -0.50 12.31
C GLY A 140 8.27 0.95 11.95
N VAL A 141 9.45 1.43 12.33
CA VAL A 141 9.83 2.84 12.08
C VAL A 141 9.85 3.14 10.59
N VAL A 142 10.42 2.22 9.80
CA VAL A 142 10.47 2.31 8.33
C VAL A 142 9.08 2.33 7.68
N GLY A 143 8.07 1.75 8.35
CA GLY A 143 6.66 1.78 7.92
C GLY A 143 6.09 3.20 7.79
N ARG A 144 6.78 4.21 8.34
CA ARG A 144 6.50 5.63 8.10
C ARG A 144 6.26 5.92 6.61
N ALA A 145 7.06 5.36 5.72
CA ALA A 145 6.90 5.53 4.27
C ALA A 145 5.47 5.21 3.77
N ASP A 146 4.85 4.15 4.31
CA ASP A 146 3.48 3.75 3.99
C ASP A 146 2.45 4.73 4.57
N VAL A 147 2.60 5.06 5.85
CA VAL A 147 1.61 5.87 6.58
C VAL A 147 1.56 7.29 6.03
N GLY A 148 2.70 7.94 5.76
CA GLY A 148 2.66 9.30 5.20
C GLY A 148 2.37 9.34 3.70
N ALA A 149 2.68 8.28 2.95
CA ALA A 149 2.16 8.13 1.59
C ALA A 149 0.62 8.07 1.62
N ALA A 150 0.04 7.30 2.54
CA ALA A 150 -1.40 7.20 2.75
C ALA A 150 -2.04 8.52 3.20
N LEU A 151 -1.37 9.30 4.06
CA LEU A 151 -1.82 10.63 4.47
C LEU A 151 -1.99 11.55 3.25
N LEU A 152 -0.95 11.66 2.43
CA LEU A 152 -0.96 12.49 1.22
C LEU A 152 -1.88 11.92 0.13
N PHE A 153 -2.04 10.60 0.09
CA PHE A 153 -3.01 9.92 -0.78
C PHE A 153 -4.44 10.34 -0.41
N LEU A 154 -4.82 10.29 0.86
CA LEU A 154 -6.15 10.72 1.31
C LEU A 154 -6.37 12.23 1.14
N LEU A 155 -5.36 13.06 1.45
CA LEU A 155 -5.44 14.50 1.21
C LEU A 155 -5.64 14.80 -0.28
N SER A 156 -4.96 14.08 -1.17
CA SER A 156 -5.17 14.17 -2.62
C SER A 156 -6.61 13.83 -3.01
N LEU A 157 -7.19 12.76 -2.46
CA LEU A 157 -8.59 12.40 -2.71
C LEU A 157 -9.57 13.47 -2.20
N LEU A 158 -9.36 13.98 -0.98
CA LEU A 158 -10.22 14.99 -0.36
C LEU A 158 -10.11 16.37 -0.99
N CYS A 159 -8.94 16.71 -1.55
CA CYS A 159 -8.67 17.97 -2.22
C CYS A 159 -8.67 17.87 -3.75
N TYR A 160 -9.18 16.77 -4.33
CA TYR A 160 -9.05 16.48 -5.76
C TYR A 160 -9.60 17.60 -6.66
N THR A 161 -10.71 18.23 -6.26
CA THR A 161 -11.33 19.34 -7.01
C THR A 161 -10.50 20.63 -6.97
N ARG A 162 -9.39 20.65 -6.24
CA ARG A 162 -8.46 21.78 -6.12
C ARG A 162 -7.10 21.39 -6.68
N HIS A 163 -6.36 22.36 -7.21
CA HIS A 163 -5.00 22.15 -7.73
C HIS A 163 -4.04 21.50 -6.71
N CYS A 164 -4.32 21.61 -5.40
CA CYS A 164 -3.53 20.96 -4.37
C CYS A 164 -3.64 19.42 -4.38
N GLY A 165 -4.68 18.83 -4.99
CA GLY A 165 -4.80 17.37 -5.12
C GLY A 165 -3.65 16.75 -5.92
N LEU A 166 -3.32 17.31 -7.09
CA LEU A 166 -2.21 16.83 -7.93
C LEU A 166 -0.84 16.95 -7.24
N VAL A 167 -0.65 18.02 -6.46
CA VAL A 167 0.56 18.23 -5.65
C VAL A 167 0.65 17.20 -4.52
N CYS A 168 -0.47 16.91 -3.85
CA CYS A 168 -0.53 15.86 -2.84
C CYS A 168 -0.26 14.48 -3.46
N ALA A 169 -0.73 14.21 -4.67
CA ALA A 169 -0.45 12.97 -5.40
C ALA A 169 1.05 12.79 -5.69
N ALA A 170 1.70 13.84 -6.20
CA ALA A 170 3.15 13.84 -6.41
C ALA A 170 3.90 13.63 -5.09
N SER A 171 3.48 14.32 -4.04
CA SER A 171 4.09 14.22 -2.70
C SER A 171 3.92 12.82 -2.10
N SER A 172 2.76 12.18 -2.30
CA SER A 172 2.52 10.79 -1.89
C SER A 172 3.49 9.83 -2.57
N MET A 173 3.74 10.01 -3.87
CA MET A 173 4.72 9.21 -4.62
C MET A 173 6.15 9.37 -4.08
N LEU A 174 6.51 10.58 -3.63
CA LEU A 174 7.81 10.88 -3.02
C LEU A 174 7.97 10.32 -1.61
N TRP A 175 6.89 9.95 -0.93
CA TRP A 175 6.94 9.12 0.28
C TRP A 175 7.11 7.65 -0.07
N LYS A 176 6.34 7.16 -1.04
CA LYS A 176 6.41 5.77 -1.49
C LYS A 176 5.88 5.61 -2.91
N GLU A 177 6.57 4.79 -3.71
CA GLU A 177 5.90 3.72 -4.44
C GLU A 177 4.49 3.94 -4.99
N GLN A 178 3.62 3.33 -4.20
CA GLN A 178 2.20 3.17 -4.36
C GLN A 178 1.42 4.49 -4.39
N GLY A 179 2.02 5.60 -3.97
CA GLY A 179 1.37 6.91 -3.98
C GLY A 179 0.85 7.32 -5.36
N VAL A 180 1.48 6.85 -6.45
CA VAL A 180 1.03 7.10 -7.82
C VAL A 180 -0.36 6.53 -8.12
N THR A 181 -0.78 5.47 -7.42
CA THR A 181 -2.09 4.82 -7.60
C THR A 181 -3.26 5.72 -7.18
N VAL A 182 -2.98 6.85 -6.51
CA VAL A 182 -3.99 7.86 -6.19
C VAL A 182 -4.65 8.41 -7.45
N VAL A 183 -3.88 8.62 -8.52
CA VAL A 183 -4.38 9.15 -9.80
C VAL A 183 -5.43 8.21 -10.39
N SER A 184 -5.22 6.89 -10.28
CA SER A 184 -6.20 5.88 -10.69
C SER A 184 -7.41 5.83 -9.75
N SER A 185 -7.18 5.97 -8.44
CA SER A 185 -8.22 5.87 -7.41
C SER A 185 -9.18 7.07 -7.41
N VAL A 186 -8.69 8.25 -7.79
CA VAL A 186 -9.47 9.48 -7.96
C VAL A 186 -10.62 9.32 -8.97
N ASN A 187 -10.39 8.60 -10.07
CA ASN A 187 -11.45 8.36 -11.07
C ASN A 187 -12.62 7.55 -10.50
N VAL A 188 -12.34 6.70 -9.50
CA VAL A 188 -13.36 5.95 -8.77
C VAL A 188 -14.10 6.86 -7.76
N VAL A 189 -13.45 7.92 -7.28
CA VAL A 189 -14.01 8.94 -6.36
C VAL A 189 -14.94 9.94 -7.04
N GLU A 190 -14.65 10.32 -8.28
CA GLU A 190 -15.28 11.47 -8.96
C GLU A 190 -16.80 11.28 -9.15
N GLN A 191 -17.25 10.05 -9.43
CA GLN A 191 -18.68 9.71 -9.58
C GLN A 191 -19.47 9.79 -8.26
N PRO A 192 -19.04 9.15 -7.15
CA PRO A 192 -19.80 9.15 -5.90
C PRO A 192 -19.73 10.45 -5.09
N ILE A 193 -18.56 11.09 -4.95
CA ILE A 193 -18.40 12.24 -4.03
C ILE A 193 -18.94 13.55 -4.62
N CYS A 194 -18.81 13.75 -5.94
CA CYS A 194 -19.36 14.93 -6.60
C CYS A 194 -20.90 14.98 -6.47
N CYS A 195 -21.56 13.83 -6.56
CA CYS A 195 -23.01 13.71 -6.33
C CYS A 195 -23.46 14.02 -4.90
N THR A 196 -22.62 13.76 -3.88
CA THR A 196 -23.01 13.93 -2.46
C THR A 196 -22.55 15.25 -1.84
N VAL A 197 -21.43 15.82 -2.28
CA VAL A 197 -20.92 17.10 -1.73
C VAL A 197 -21.57 18.30 -2.40
N MET A 198 -21.98 18.17 -3.67
CA MET A 198 -22.64 19.23 -4.42
C MET A 198 -24.15 18.97 -4.51
N ASP A 199 -24.81 18.96 -3.35
CA ASP A 199 -26.24 18.66 -3.13
C ASP A 199 -27.27 19.34 -4.07
N ASN A 200 -26.88 20.21 -5.01
CA ASN A 200 -27.79 20.81 -5.99
C ASN A 200 -27.14 21.18 -7.35
N VAL A 201 -25.98 20.63 -7.68
CA VAL A 201 -25.39 20.86 -9.02
C VAL A 201 -24.99 19.51 -9.59
N TRP A 202 -25.96 18.86 -10.24
CA TRP A 202 -25.64 18.00 -11.37
C TRP A 202 -24.93 18.88 -12.38
N LEU A 203 -23.60 18.95 -12.34
CA LEU A 203 -22.87 19.35 -13.52
C LEU A 203 -23.09 18.18 -14.49
N PRO A 204 -23.85 18.37 -15.59
CA PRO A 204 -23.87 17.37 -16.64
C PRO A 204 -22.44 17.32 -17.13
N PHE A 205 -21.70 16.31 -16.71
CA PHE A 205 -20.40 16.05 -17.28
C PHE A 205 -20.66 15.76 -18.75
N SER A 206 -20.45 16.79 -19.58
CA SER A 206 -20.32 16.58 -21.00
C SER A 206 -19.22 15.53 -21.19
N SER A 207 -19.38 14.65 -22.18
CA SER A 207 -18.35 13.67 -22.53
C SER A 207 -16.96 14.32 -22.64
N LEU A 208 -16.91 15.58 -23.10
CA LEU A 208 -15.69 16.37 -23.22
C LEU A 208 -15.06 16.75 -21.87
N THR A 209 -15.83 17.23 -20.88
CA THR A 209 -15.29 17.60 -19.56
C THR A 209 -14.70 16.39 -18.82
N THR A 210 -15.38 15.24 -18.87
CA THR A 210 -14.85 14.00 -18.29
C THR A 210 -13.59 13.54 -19.02
N LEU A 211 -13.57 13.64 -20.35
CA LEU A 211 -12.41 13.28 -21.16
C LEU A 211 -11.21 14.19 -20.86
N VAL A 212 -11.44 15.49 -20.64
CA VAL A 212 -10.39 16.44 -20.23
C VAL A 212 -9.86 16.11 -18.83
N HIS A 213 -10.72 15.79 -17.87
CA HIS A 213 -10.26 15.39 -16.53
C HIS A 213 -9.45 14.09 -16.58
N LEU A 214 -9.94 13.09 -17.29
CA LEU A 214 -9.24 11.83 -17.50
C LEU A 214 -7.89 12.05 -18.19
N SER A 215 -7.83 12.92 -19.21
CA SER A 215 -6.58 13.19 -19.92
C SER A 215 -5.57 13.92 -19.03
N VAL A 216 -6.01 14.86 -18.19
CA VAL A 216 -5.15 15.54 -17.20
C VAL A 216 -4.62 14.53 -16.18
N LEU A 217 -5.47 13.67 -15.63
CA LEU A 217 -5.06 12.64 -14.66
C LEU A 217 -4.08 11.64 -15.27
N VAL A 218 -4.39 11.09 -16.45
CA VAL A 218 -3.50 10.16 -17.15
C VAL A 218 -2.17 10.83 -17.48
N SER A 219 -2.19 12.06 -17.99
CA SER A 219 -0.97 12.81 -18.31
C SER A 219 -0.13 13.06 -17.06
N TRP A 220 -0.75 13.41 -15.93
CA TRP A 220 -0.07 13.61 -14.66
C TRP A 220 0.52 12.31 -14.12
N GLY A 221 -0.23 11.21 -14.16
CA GLY A 221 0.24 9.88 -13.76
C GLY A 221 1.44 9.43 -14.60
N VAL A 222 1.38 9.61 -15.92
CA VAL A 222 2.49 9.31 -16.84
C VAL A 222 3.71 10.18 -16.52
N LEU A 223 3.53 11.49 -16.30
CA LEU A 223 4.61 12.40 -15.95
C LEU A 223 5.29 12.00 -14.64
N LEU A 224 4.52 11.64 -13.61
CA LEU A 224 5.06 11.17 -12.34
C LEU A 224 5.83 9.85 -12.48
N LEU A 225 5.28 8.89 -13.22
CA LEU A 225 5.97 7.62 -13.49
C LEU A 225 7.26 7.84 -14.29
N ALA A 226 7.23 8.68 -15.33
CA ALA A 226 8.39 9.01 -16.15
C ALA A 226 9.48 9.69 -15.32
N ALA A 227 9.12 10.69 -14.51
CA ALA A 227 10.04 11.36 -13.59
C ALA A 227 10.67 10.35 -12.61
N ARG A 228 9.87 9.43 -12.08
CA ARG A 228 10.34 8.38 -11.18
C ARG A 228 11.34 7.43 -11.84
N LEU A 229 11.02 6.94 -13.04
CA LEU A 229 11.87 6.01 -13.78
C LEU A 229 13.19 6.66 -14.18
N TYR A 230 13.13 7.91 -14.63
CA TYR A 230 14.31 8.73 -14.90
C TYR A 230 15.21 8.81 -13.66
N TRP A 231 14.63 9.13 -12.51
CA TRP A 231 15.37 9.28 -11.27
C TRP A 231 15.96 7.97 -10.74
N MET A 232 15.30 6.84 -10.99
CA MET A 232 15.78 5.50 -10.67
C MET A 232 16.87 4.99 -11.65
N GLY A 233 17.21 5.76 -12.69
CA GLY A 233 18.22 5.40 -13.69
C GLY A 233 17.75 4.38 -14.71
N ASN A 234 16.44 4.29 -14.97
CA ASN A 234 15.81 3.43 -15.98
C ASN A 234 16.19 1.93 -15.93
N LYS A 235 16.67 1.45 -14.78
CA LYS A 235 17.00 0.03 -14.58
C LYS A 235 16.15 -0.53 -13.44
N PRO A 236 15.48 -1.68 -13.65
CA PRO A 236 14.79 -2.34 -12.56
C PRO A 236 15.80 -2.77 -11.48
N PRO A 237 15.39 -2.81 -10.21
CA PRO A 237 16.20 -3.40 -9.15
C PRO A 237 16.37 -4.90 -9.38
N ASN A 238 17.57 -5.42 -9.11
CA ASN A 238 17.83 -6.86 -9.06
C ASN A 238 17.52 -7.37 -7.65
N PHE A 239 16.74 -8.45 -7.57
CA PHE A 239 16.34 -9.11 -6.32
C PHE A 239 17.00 -10.49 -6.22
N SER A 240 17.32 -10.92 -5.00
CA SER A 240 17.79 -12.29 -4.74
C SER A 240 16.62 -13.29 -4.75
N ASN A 241 16.92 -14.57 -5.00
CA ASN A 241 15.93 -15.66 -4.88
C ASN A 241 15.29 -15.68 -3.48
N SER A 242 16.08 -15.42 -2.43
CA SER A 242 15.61 -15.27 -1.05
C SER A 242 14.49 -14.24 -0.90
N ASP A 243 14.44 -13.23 -1.75
CA ASP A 243 13.52 -12.12 -1.60
C ASP A 243 12.14 -12.54 -2.16
N ASN A 244 12.16 -13.15 -3.36
CA ASN A 244 10.97 -13.62 -4.05
C ASN A 244 11.26 -14.93 -4.81
N PRO A 245 11.15 -16.10 -4.14
CA PRO A 245 11.42 -17.39 -4.77
C PRO A 245 10.41 -17.72 -5.88
N ALA A 246 9.22 -17.12 -5.83
CA ALA A 246 8.22 -17.30 -6.88
C ALA A 246 8.70 -16.67 -8.20
N ALA A 247 9.27 -15.45 -8.16
CA ALA A 247 9.78 -14.78 -9.35
C ALA A 247 11.00 -15.49 -9.97
N ASP A 248 11.86 -16.08 -9.14
CA ASP A 248 13.07 -16.80 -9.58
C ASP A 248 12.79 -18.23 -10.08
N SER A 249 11.59 -18.77 -9.83
CA SER A 249 11.24 -20.13 -10.26
C SER A 249 11.36 -20.31 -11.79
N PRO A 250 12.05 -21.36 -12.28
CA PRO A 250 12.22 -21.60 -13.71
C PRO A 250 10.92 -22.00 -14.42
N HIS A 251 9.94 -22.52 -13.68
CA HIS A 251 8.67 -22.97 -14.24
C HIS A 251 7.63 -21.84 -14.26
N LEU A 252 7.13 -21.52 -15.46
CA LEU A 252 6.07 -20.53 -15.67
C LEU A 252 4.79 -20.88 -14.92
N LEU A 253 4.43 -22.17 -14.88
CA LEU A 253 3.24 -22.63 -14.17
C LEU A 253 3.29 -22.27 -12.68
N THR A 254 4.41 -22.59 -12.02
CA THR A 254 4.62 -22.29 -10.60
C THR A 254 4.53 -20.79 -10.33
N ARG A 255 5.14 -19.97 -11.18
CA ARG A 255 5.05 -18.50 -11.13
C ARG A 255 3.61 -18.02 -11.19
N THR A 256 2.89 -18.42 -12.24
CA THR A 256 1.51 -17.98 -12.47
C THR A 256 0.58 -18.41 -11.34
N LEU A 257 0.62 -19.68 -10.93
CA LEU A 257 -0.23 -20.18 -9.84
C LEU A 257 0.06 -19.47 -8.52
N THR A 258 1.35 -19.30 -8.19
CA THR A 258 1.74 -18.61 -6.95
C THR A 258 1.31 -17.15 -6.98
N PHE A 259 1.57 -16.41 -8.06
CA PHE A 259 1.17 -15.00 -8.18
C PHE A 259 -0.34 -14.79 -8.15
N LEU A 260 -1.13 -15.69 -8.74
CA LEU A 260 -2.60 -15.63 -8.62
C LEU A 260 -3.09 -15.92 -7.20
N TYR A 261 -2.35 -16.72 -6.42
CA TYR A 261 -2.67 -17.01 -5.03
C TYR A 261 -2.32 -15.86 -4.07
N LEU A 262 -1.30 -15.05 -4.36
CA LEU A 262 -0.86 -13.98 -3.44
C LEU A 262 -1.97 -12.99 -3.05
N PRO A 263 -2.84 -12.50 -3.96
CA PRO A 263 -3.99 -11.68 -3.57
C PRO A 263 -4.94 -12.38 -2.59
N ALA A 264 -5.16 -13.69 -2.74
CA ALA A 264 -5.99 -14.47 -1.84
C ALA A 264 -5.33 -14.59 -0.45
N ALA A 265 -4.02 -14.86 -0.40
CA ALA A 265 -3.26 -14.90 0.86
C ALA A 265 -3.27 -13.54 1.59
N ASN A 266 -3.10 -12.44 0.86
CA ASN A 266 -3.17 -11.08 1.42
C ASN A 266 -4.58 -10.73 1.91
N THR A 267 -5.62 -11.17 1.20
CA THR A 267 -7.01 -10.98 1.64
C THR A 267 -7.32 -11.78 2.90
N TRP A 268 -6.71 -12.96 3.06
CA TRP A 268 -6.81 -13.72 4.30
C TRP A 268 -6.21 -12.95 5.49
N LEU A 269 -5.11 -12.21 5.31
CA LEU A 269 -4.57 -11.34 6.36
C LEU A 269 -5.51 -10.19 6.73
N LEU A 270 -6.36 -9.71 5.81
CA LEU A 270 -7.40 -8.74 6.13
C LEU A 270 -8.56 -9.37 6.91
N LEU A 271 -8.99 -10.56 6.51
CA LEU A 271 -10.13 -11.25 7.13
C LEU A 271 -9.77 -11.87 8.50
N CYS A 272 -8.56 -12.41 8.62
CA CYS A 272 -8.09 -13.17 9.78
C CYS A 272 -6.59 -12.91 10.02
N PRO A 273 -6.22 -11.77 10.62
CA PRO A 273 -4.83 -11.38 10.86
C PRO A 273 -4.19 -12.13 12.04
N VAL A 274 -4.25 -13.47 12.03
CA VAL A 274 -3.70 -14.32 13.11
C VAL A 274 -2.23 -14.66 12.93
N GLN A 275 -1.75 -14.65 11.68
CA GLN A 275 -0.36 -14.99 11.34
C GLN A 275 0.29 -13.79 10.65
N LEU A 276 0.75 -12.85 11.46
CA LEU A 276 1.55 -11.71 11.02
C LEU A 276 3.04 -12.03 11.17
N SER A 277 3.86 -11.55 10.26
CA SER A 277 5.31 -11.74 10.26
C SER A 277 6.02 -10.44 9.92
N PHE A 278 7.12 -10.17 10.62
CA PHE A 278 8.00 -9.05 10.31
C PHE A 278 8.77 -9.24 9.00
N ASP A 279 8.89 -10.50 8.53
CA ASP A 279 9.51 -10.84 7.26
C ASP A 279 8.81 -12.03 6.59
N TRP A 280 8.57 -11.92 5.29
CA TRP A 280 7.90 -12.90 4.43
C TRP A 280 8.83 -13.35 3.29
N SER A 281 10.14 -13.25 3.51
CA SER A 281 11.19 -13.73 2.61
C SER A 281 11.33 -15.26 2.66
N MET A 282 12.21 -15.80 1.81
CA MET A 282 12.52 -17.23 1.69
C MET A 282 11.25 -18.06 1.41
N ASP A 283 11.16 -19.26 1.98
CA ASP A 283 10.02 -20.16 1.83
C ASP A 283 8.88 -19.88 2.83
N ALA A 284 8.72 -18.62 3.29
CA ALA A 284 7.63 -18.24 4.21
C ALA A 284 6.24 -18.59 3.65
N LEU A 285 6.09 -18.54 2.32
CA LEU A 285 4.92 -19.07 1.61
C LEU A 285 5.36 -20.10 0.57
N PRO A 286 5.05 -21.40 0.80
CA PRO A 286 5.45 -22.44 -0.14
C PRO A 286 4.86 -22.20 -1.53
N LEU A 287 5.67 -22.36 -2.58
CA LEU A 287 5.23 -22.18 -3.96
C LEU A 287 4.12 -23.17 -4.35
N ILE A 288 3.19 -22.73 -5.20
CA ILE A 288 2.15 -23.60 -5.77
C ILE A 288 2.67 -24.16 -7.09
N LYS A 289 3.00 -25.45 -7.11
CA LYS A 289 3.64 -26.10 -8.26
C LYS A 289 2.67 -26.79 -9.21
N THR A 290 1.47 -27.12 -8.74
CA THR A 290 0.50 -27.93 -9.50
C THR A 290 -0.92 -27.38 -9.36
N PHE A 291 -1.79 -27.66 -10.34
CA PHE A 291 -3.21 -27.32 -10.27
C PHE A 291 -3.97 -28.10 -9.19
N ALA A 292 -3.47 -29.28 -8.81
CA ALA A 292 -4.08 -30.14 -7.79
C ALA A 292 -3.85 -29.64 -6.35
N ASP A 293 -3.03 -28.59 -6.17
CA ASP A 293 -2.84 -27.97 -4.86
C ASP A 293 -4.17 -27.35 -4.37
N TRP A 294 -4.61 -27.76 -3.17
CA TRP A 294 -5.86 -27.32 -2.57
C TRP A 294 -5.92 -25.80 -2.36
N ARG A 295 -4.77 -25.12 -2.26
CA ARG A 295 -4.70 -23.65 -2.13
C ARG A 295 -5.23 -22.92 -3.36
N ASN A 296 -5.29 -23.58 -4.52
CA ASN A 296 -5.94 -23.03 -5.70
C ASN A 296 -7.45 -22.81 -5.46
N LEU A 297 -8.08 -23.54 -4.53
CA LEU A 297 -9.47 -23.27 -4.13
C LEU A 297 -9.61 -21.89 -3.48
N HIS A 298 -8.63 -21.45 -2.68
CA HIS A 298 -8.62 -20.09 -2.12
C HIS A 298 -8.51 -19.03 -3.21
N THR A 299 -7.65 -19.27 -4.22
CA THR A 299 -7.50 -18.41 -5.38
C THR A 299 -8.84 -18.26 -6.13
N VAL A 300 -9.50 -19.39 -6.43
CA VAL A 300 -10.79 -19.40 -7.12
C VAL A 300 -11.86 -18.69 -6.29
N ALA A 301 -11.96 -19.00 -4.99
CA ALA A 301 -12.91 -18.37 -4.09
C ALA A 301 -12.71 -16.85 -4.01
N PHE A 302 -11.46 -16.39 -3.94
CA PHE A 302 -11.12 -14.96 -3.92
C PHE A 302 -11.59 -14.26 -5.20
N TYR A 303 -11.20 -14.74 -6.38
CA TYR A 303 -11.58 -14.08 -7.64
C TYR A 303 -13.07 -14.20 -7.93
N ALA A 304 -13.72 -15.31 -7.58
CA ALA A 304 -15.18 -15.44 -7.67
C ALA A 304 -15.89 -14.44 -6.75
N GLY A 305 -15.48 -14.32 -5.49
CA GLY A 305 -16.05 -13.36 -4.55
C GLY A 305 -15.83 -11.91 -5.00
N PHE A 306 -14.61 -11.58 -5.44
CA PHE A 306 -14.28 -10.24 -5.94
C PHE A 306 -15.11 -9.87 -7.18
N THR A 307 -15.24 -10.79 -8.15
CA THR A 307 -16.03 -10.55 -9.36
C THR A 307 -17.52 -10.45 -9.08
N LEU A 308 -18.07 -11.26 -8.16
CA LEU A 308 -19.45 -11.16 -7.71
C LEU A 308 -19.75 -9.82 -7.01
N LEU A 309 -18.86 -9.36 -6.12
CA LEU A 309 -18.99 -8.06 -5.46
C LEU A 309 -18.88 -6.91 -6.47
N ALA A 310 -17.95 -7.00 -7.43
CA ALA A 310 -17.81 -6.00 -8.48
C ALA A 310 -19.08 -5.95 -9.36
N TRP A 311 -19.59 -7.10 -9.77
CA TRP A 311 -20.82 -7.20 -10.56
C TRP A 311 -22.05 -6.68 -9.80
N PHE A 312 -22.19 -7.04 -8.52
CA PHE A 312 -23.25 -6.54 -7.65
C PHE A 312 -23.16 -5.02 -7.51
N GLY A 313 -21.96 -4.51 -7.24
CA GLY A 313 -21.66 -3.08 -7.22
C GLY A 313 -22.12 -2.43 -8.51
N LEU A 314 -21.59 -2.84 -9.66
CA LEU A 314 -21.91 -2.23 -10.97
C LEU A 314 -23.39 -2.29 -11.35
N ARG A 315 -24.16 -3.28 -10.88
CA ARG A 315 -25.61 -3.36 -11.10
C ARG A 315 -26.43 -2.49 -10.16
N SER A 316 -25.90 -2.17 -8.97
CA SER A 316 -26.60 -1.32 -8.02
C SER A 316 -26.65 0.12 -8.54
N SER A 317 -27.86 0.62 -8.80
CA SER A 317 -28.08 2.02 -9.23
C SER A 317 -27.98 3.03 -8.07
N SER A 318 -27.49 2.61 -6.90
CA SER A 318 -27.31 3.49 -5.74
C SER A 318 -26.12 4.41 -5.97
N SER A 319 -26.37 5.72 -6.06
CA SER A 319 -25.33 6.74 -6.01
C SER A 319 -25.24 7.30 -4.58
N PRO A 320 -24.05 7.37 -3.95
CA PRO A 320 -22.76 6.87 -4.40
C PRO A 320 -22.64 5.33 -4.37
N ASN A 321 -21.96 4.74 -5.35
CA ASN A 321 -21.69 3.30 -5.39
C ASN A 321 -20.50 2.92 -4.51
N VAL A 322 -20.74 2.89 -3.20
CA VAL A 322 -19.69 2.66 -2.19
C VAL A 322 -19.01 1.30 -2.37
N VAL A 323 -19.70 0.29 -2.90
CA VAL A 323 -19.11 -1.04 -3.14
C VAL A 323 -18.02 -0.97 -4.20
N VAL A 324 -18.31 -0.38 -5.38
CA VAL A 324 -17.30 -0.20 -6.44
C VAL A 324 -16.15 0.67 -5.95
N PHE A 325 -16.45 1.74 -5.20
CA PHE A 325 -15.44 2.58 -4.59
C PHE A 325 -14.50 1.79 -3.67
N SER A 326 -15.07 0.99 -2.80
CA SER A 326 -14.30 0.19 -1.83
C SER A 326 -13.44 -0.88 -2.50
N LEU A 327 -13.96 -1.52 -3.55
CA LEU A 327 -13.19 -2.47 -4.36
C LEU A 327 -12.05 -1.78 -5.13
N GLY A 328 -12.27 -0.56 -5.63
CA GLY A 328 -11.23 0.26 -6.24
C GLY A 328 -10.11 0.60 -5.26
N LEU A 329 -10.47 1.05 -4.05
CA LEU A 329 -9.51 1.38 -2.99
C LEU A 329 -8.76 0.14 -2.45
N LEU A 330 -9.40 -1.02 -2.48
CA LEU A 330 -8.80 -2.31 -2.12
C LEU A 330 -7.79 -2.80 -3.19
N SER A 331 -8.13 -2.67 -4.48
CA SER A 331 -7.37 -3.32 -5.57
C SER A 331 -6.34 -2.42 -6.25
N LEU A 332 -6.67 -1.14 -6.54
CA LEU A 332 -5.77 -0.26 -7.30
C LEU A 332 -4.45 0.03 -6.58
N PRO A 333 -4.43 0.35 -5.27
CA PRO A 333 -3.18 0.54 -4.52
C PRO A 333 -2.38 -0.75 -4.31
N PHE A 334 -3.03 -1.91 -4.41
CA PHE A 334 -2.38 -3.20 -4.26
C PHE A 334 -1.80 -3.73 -5.58
N LEU A 335 -2.33 -3.30 -6.71
CA LEU A 335 -1.98 -3.80 -8.04
C LEU A 335 -0.47 -3.80 -8.34
N PRO A 336 0.32 -2.76 -8.01
CA PRO A 336 1.77 -2.78 -8.21
C PRO A 336 2.52 -3.81 -7.35
N ALA A 337 1.90 -4.35 -6.29
CA ALA A 337 2.47 -5.37 -5.42
C ALA A 337 2.15 -6.81 -5.86
N THR A 338 1.31 -7.00 -6.87
CA THR A 338 0.79 -8.33 -7.27
C THR A 338 1.78 -9.22 -8.02
N ASN A 339 2.96 -8.71 -8.40
CA ASN A 339 3.92 -9.38 -9.28
C ASN A 339 3.39 -9.70 -10.70
N LEU A 340 2.21 -9.19 -11.09
CA LEU A 340 1.58 -9.47 -12.39
C LEU A 340 2.22 -8.68 -13.55
N PHE A 341 2.53 -7.40 -13.33
CA PHE A 341 3.07 -6.51 -14.37
C PHE A 341 4.60 -6.45 -14.36
N PHE A 342 5.19 -6.51 -13.18
CA PHE A 342 6.62 -6.51 -12.96
C PHE A 342 6.93 -7.24 -11.66
N TYR A 343 8.09 -7.87 -11.59
CA TYR A 343 8.52 -8.54 -10.37
C TYR A 343 8.91 -7.53 -9.31
N VAL A 344 8.41 -7.81 -8.13
CA VAL A 344 8.67 -7.06 -6.92
C VAL A 344 9.45 -7.96 -6.00
N GLY A 345 10.30 -7.36 -5.18
CA GLY A 345 11.23 -8.15 -4.38
C GLY A 345 10.58 -9.11 -3.41
N PHE A 346 9.31 -9.03 -3.02
CA PHE A 346 8.72 -9.83 -1.92
C PHE A 346 7.53 -10.64 -2.42
N VAL A 347 7.17 -11.65 -1.62
CA VAL A 347 5.98 -12.48 -1.82
C VAL A 347 4.76 -11.90 -1.11
N VAL A 348 4.90 -11.51 0.17
CA VAL A 348 3.88 -10.81 0.97
C VAL A 348 4.54 -9.69 1.77
N ALA A 349 3.80 -8.61 2.04
CA ALA A 349 4.20 -7.58 2.99
C ALA A 349 2.95 -6.86 3.52
N GLU A 350 2.72 -6.94 4.82
CA GLU A 350 1.50 -6.44 5.48
C GLU A 350 1.35 -4.93 5.33
N ARG A 351 2.46 -4.19 5.38
CA ARG A 351 2.49 -2.74 5.17
C ARG A 351 1.85 -2.31 3.84
N LEU A 352 1.83 -3.18 2.82
CA LEU A 352 1.21 -2.88 1.52
C LEU A 352 -0.31 -2.93 1.58
N LEU A 353 -0.87 -3.58 2.60
CA LEU A 353 -2.30 -3.63 2.86
C LEU A 353 -2.79 -2.41 3.64
N TYR A 354 -1.90 -1.47 4.02
CA TYR A 354 -2.28 -0.28 4.77
C TYR A 354 -3.33 0.57 4.02
N ILE A 355 -3.09 0.97 2.77
CA ILE A 355 -4.13 1.68 1.96
C ILE A 355 -5.27 0.74 1.55
N PRO A 356 -5.03 -0.47 1.01
CA PRO A 356 -6.08 -1.43 0.66
C PRO A 356 -7.10 -1.73 1.77
N SER A 357 -6.65 -1.79 3.02
CA SER A 357 -7.52 -2.04 4.18
C SER A 357 -8.63 -0.99 4.34
N MET A 358 -8.45 0.24 3.84
CA MET A 358 -9.49 1.27 3.84
C MET A 358 -10.70 0.82 3.01
N GLY A 359 -10.44 0.21 1.85
CA GLY A 359 -11.47 -0.39 1.01
C GLY A 359 -12.13 -1.57 1.70
N PHE A 360 -11.36 -2.42 2.36
CA PHE A 360 -11.90 -3.52 3.16
C PHE A 360 -12.81 -3.04 4.30
N CYS A 361 -12.37 -2.08 5.11
CA CYS A 361 -13.16 -1.54 6.23
C CYS A 361 -14.45 -0.87 5.75
N LEU A 362 -14.42 -0.18 4.60
CA LEU A 362 -15.63 0.35 3.97
C LEU A 362 -16.59 -0.75 3.51
N LEU A 363 -16.11 -1.83 2.89
CA LEU A 363 -16.96 -2.98 2.50
C LEU A 363 -17.65 -3.59 3.72
N VAL A 364 -16.92 -3.77 4.83
CA VAL A 364 -17.49 -4.29 6.08
C VAL A 364 -18.56 -3.35 6.63
N ALA A 365 -18.30 -2.03 6.66
CA ALA A 365 -19.28 -1.05 7.13
C ALA A 365 -20.54 -0.98 6.24
N VAL A 366 -20.39 -1.10 4.92
CA VAL A 366 -21.53 -1.14 3.99
C VAL A 366 -22.33 -2.44 4.15
N GLY A 367 -21.65 -3.59 4.27
CA GLY A 367 -22.28 -4.89 4.46
C GLY A 367 -23.07 -4.96 5.78
N THR A 368 -22.48 -4.49 6.88
CA THR A 368 -23.15 -4.41 8.18
C THR A 368 -24.37 -3.48 8.15
N ARG A 369 -24.27 -2.32 7.49
CA ARG A 369 -25.42 -1.44 7.26
C ARG A 369 -26.55 -2.10 6.47
N ALA A 370 -26.20 -2.86 5.43
CA ALA A 370 -27.19 -3.58 4.62
C ALA A 370 -27.93 -4.65 5.45
N LEU A 371 -27.18 -5.43 6.25
CA LEU A 371 -27.74 -6.44 7.15
C LEU A 371 -28.66 -5.83 8.21
N GLU A 372 -28.29 -4.69 8.81
CA GLU A 372 -29.17 -4.03 9.79
C GLU A 372 -30.47 -3.55 9.14
N ARG A 373 -30.38 -2.96 7.93
CA ARG A 373 -31.56 -2.50 7.20
C ARG A 373 -32.50 -3.66 6.87
N GLU A 374 -31.97 -4.79 6.44
CA GLU A 374 -32.76 -5.99 6.16
C GLU A 374 -33.42 -6.54 7.43
N ASN A 375 -32.68 -6.63 8.54
CA ASN A 375 -33.23 -7.04 9.84
C ASN A 375 -34.35 -6.12 10.32
N ARG A 376 -34.23 -4.80 10.16
CA ARG A 376 -35.29 -3.83 10.50
C ARG A 376 -36.54 -4.00 9.63
N LEU A 377 -36.38 -4.40 8.36
CA LEU A 377 -37.50 -4.68 7.46
C LEU A 377 -38.21 -5.99 7.82
N LEU A 378 -37.46 -7.01 8.22
CA LEU A 378 -38.00 -8.32 8.64
C LEU A 378 -38.65 -8.27 10.03
N TYR A 379 -38.13 -7.44 10.96
CA TYR A 379 -38.59 -7.36 12.35
C TYR A 379 -38.88 -5.91 12.81
N PRO A 380 -39.91 -5.25 12.26
CA PRO A 380 -40.20 -3.84 12.55
C PRO A 380 -40.54 -3.56 14.03
N GLN A 381 -40.97 -4.55 14.80
CA GLN A 381 -41.34 -4.38 16.21
C GLN A 381 -40.17 -4.36 17.21
N MET A 382 -38.94 -4.73 16.80
CA MET A 382 -37.75 -4.66 17.69
C MET A 382 -37.00 -3.33 17.62
N GLY A 383 -37.32 -2.46 16.65
CA GLY A 383 -36.56 -1.22 16.38
C GLY A 383 -36.79 -0.06 17.36
N SER A 384 -37.69 -0.21 18.33
CA SER A 384 -38.04 0.81 19.33
C SER A 384 -37.29 0.68 20.67
N CYS A 385 -36.39 -0.31 20.81
CA CYS A 385 -35.74 -0.61 22.10
C CYS A 385 -34.29 -0.14 22.28
N PHE A 386 -33.72 0.64 21.34
CA PHE A 386 -32.41 1.26 21.54
C PHE A 386 -32.50 2.78 21.33
N PRO A 387 -32.21 3.61 22.36
CA PRO A 387 -32.25 5.06 22.28
C PRO A 387 -31.14 5.64 21.40
#